data_AF-A0A1H9SC91-F1
#
_entry.id   AF-A0A1H9SC91-F1
#
_cell.length_a   1.000
_cell.length_b   1.000
_cell.length_c   1.000
_cell.angle_alpha   90.00
_cell.angle_beta   90.00
_cell.angle_gamma   90.00
#
_symmetry.space_group_name_H-M   'P 1'
#
loop_
_entity.id
_entity.type
_entity.pdbx_description
1 polymer ?
#
loop_
_entity_poly.entity_id
_entity_poly.type
_entity_poly.pdbx_seq_one_letter_code
_entity_poly.pdbx_strand_id
1 'polypeptide(L)'
;MQEIRWGDVVFGADEDRPRIDVTDTTQGRLIGSLGIVLPADWQLVDTELFHDEAQWRWRHASGGRALVRLSCGGQPTLRVVVSAGPADELRSGPASIRWRAPAPIRAWLGGSHSILVLDERARDARVLAATLTGGFATGSWRDDDATIQTLEIELGRRPFTLSPTQAAVCTWSVRELDNLAALAGLLPTWMPASVTPASGESVDIALPDAVVQTNARAEVDERGTHLVADSGFRQLRIQGPGLDCELGLTWDKGVRAGLGTRAIALLSTLDPRCASAAQVFLVDHTQAEGLLSRDEAESFLRGFFEDFLDRPARRTDPLIGPPLVHWMLGSSQQEIDSPVLAGQIRGVFGAMIPGVTTQLSWLSTMTLLNASGLRCELPMPARAADPLQDALDEVLGGRPFTGEDLWQTTGWLHGPLPWPRPAGERMRTVLACAILSLAADHAPQAADSIEQRLGAPLGQLIEHTRAWLASGPLSDEELAWLVWS
;
A
#
# COMPACT_ATOMS: atom_id res chain seq x y z
N MET A 1 -7.54 -19.05 -27.16
CA MET A 1 -8.04 -18.28 -26.00
C MET A 1 -9.56 -18.33 -26.03
N GLN A 2 -10.17 -18.99 -25.05
CA GLN A 2 -11.61 -19.08 -24.89
C GLN A 2 -12.08 -17.98 -23.93
N GLU A 3 -13.09 -17.22 -24.33
CA GLU A 3 -13.71 -16.22 -23.45
C GLU A 3 -14.86 -16.84 -22.66
N ILE A 4 -14.83 -16.67 -21.34
CA ILE A 4 -15.93 -17.00 -20.45
C ILE A 4 -16.47 -15.69 -19.87
N ARG A 5 -17.76 -15.39 -20.10
CA ARG A 5 -18.36 -14.09 -19.74
C ARG A 5 -19.17 -14.17 -18.45
N TRP A 6 -19.07 -13.13 -17.63
CA TRP A 6 -19.89 -12.94 -16.44
C TRP A 6 -20.19 -11.46 -16.24
N GLY A 7 -21.43 -11.04 -16.54
CA GLY A 7 -21.79 -9.61 -16.55
C GLY A 7 -20.88 -8.83 -17.51
N ASP A 8 -20.30 -7.75 -17.01
CA ASP A 8 -19.36 -6.91 -17.76
C ASP A 8 -17.90 -7.42 -17.70
N VAL A 9 -17.65 -8.55 -17.04
CA VAL A 9 -16.30 -9.12 -16.86
C VAL A 9 -16.10 -10.32 -17.78
N VAL A 10 -14.97 -10.37 -18.46
CA VAL A 10 -14.55 -11.51 -19.29
C VAL A 10 -13.32 -12.17 -18.69
N PHE A 11 -13.38 -13.49 -18.56
CA PHE A 11 -12.28 -14.37 -18.20
C PHE A 11 -11.77 -15.07 -19.45
N GLY A 12 -10.64 -14.60 -20.00
CA GLY A 12 -9.97 -15.21 -21.15
C GLY A 12 -9.03 -16.33 -20.70
N ALA A 13 -9.40 -17.59 -20.95
CA ALA A 13 -8.59 -18.76 -20.62
C ALA A 13 -7.68 -19.15 -21.79
N ASP A 14 -6.41 -19.40 -21.49
CA ASP A 14 -5.42 -19.91 -22.44
C ASP A 14 -5.39 -21.46 -22.44
N GLU A 15 -5.32 -22.05 -23.64
CA GLU A 15 -5.25 -23.50 -23.86
C GLU A 15 -3.84 -24.03 -23.62
N ASP A 16 -2.84 -23.24 -24.02
CA ASP A 16 -1.42 -23.62 -23.98
C ASP A 16 -0.78 -23.34 -22.61
N ARG A 17 -1.45 -22.52 -21.79
CA ARG A 17 -0.96 -22.09 -20.47
C ARG A 17 -2.13 -21.95 -19.50
N PRO A 18 -1.95 -22.33 -18.23
CA PRO A 18 -2.97 -22.15 -17.20
C PRO A 18 -3.02 -20.68 -16.73
N ARG A 19 -3.48 -19.80 -17.64
CA ARG A 19 -3.59 -18.36 -17.46
C ARG A 19 -5.02 -17.91 -17.77
N ILE A 20 -5.51 -17.00 -16.95
CA ILE A 20 -6.81 -16.35 -17.09
C ILE A 20 -6.59 -14.83 -17.10
N ASP A 21 -6.93 -14.17 -18.21
CA ASP A 21 -6.97 -12.71 -18.29
C ASP A 21 -8.36 -12.22 -17.89
N VAL A 22 -8.43 -11.26 -16.97
CA VAL A 22 -9.67 -10.68 -16.47
C VAL A 22 -9.82 -9.28 -17.05
N THR A 23 -10.89 -9.04 -17.79
CA THR A 23 -11.11 -7.79 -18.54
C THR A 23 -12.46 -7.19 -18.17
N ASP A 24 -12.50 -5.89 -17.88
CA ASP A 24 -13.74 -5.11 -17.83
C ASP A 24 -14.12 -4.71 -19.26
N THR A 25 -15.24 -5.24 -19.75
CA THR A 25 -15.74 -4.97 -21.11
C THR A 25 -16.45 -3.63 -21.25
N THR A 26 -16.95 -3.07 -20.17
CA THR A 26 -17.57 -1.73 -20.15
C THR A 26 -16.51 -0.66 -20.37
N GLN A 27 -15.29 -0.88 -19.87
CA GLN A 27 -14.16 0.04 -20.07
C GLN A 27 -13.18 -0.42 -21.15
N GLY A 28 -13.28 -1.67 -21.62
CA GLY A 28 -12.28 -2.27 -22.52
C GLY A 28 -10.90 -2.37 -21.88
N ARG A 29 -10.84 -2.52 -20.55
CA ARG A 29 -9.61 -2.44 -19.75
C ARG A 29 -9.25 -3.79 -19.13
N LEU A 30 -7.97 -4.16 -19.20
CA LEU A 30 -7.44 -5.30 -18.45
C LEU A 30 -7.46 -4.98 -16.95
N ILE A 31 -8.18 -5.80 -16.18
CA ILE A 31 -8.18 -5.77 -14.72
C ILE A 31 -6.90 -6.42 -14.19
N GLY A 32 -6.54 -7.57 -14.75
CA GLY A 32 -5.33 -8.28 -14.38
C GLY A 32 -5.26 -9.66 -15.03
N SER A 33 -4.19 -10.39 -14.74
CA SER A 33 -4.00 -11.75 -15.20
C SER A 33 -3.69 -12.67 -14.03
N LEU A 34 -4.36 -13.82 -14.01
CA LEU A 34 -4.18 -14.88 -13.05
C LEU A 34 -3.43 -16.03 -13.71
N GLY A 35 -2.27 -16.41 -13.16
CA GLY A 35 -1.54 -17.61 -13.54
C GLY A 35 -1.61 -18.66 -12.45
N ILE A 36 -1.79 -19.92 -12.83
CA ILE A 36 -1.70 -21.06 -11.89
C ILE A 36 -0.29 -21.64 -12.00
N VAL A 37 0.39 -21.76 -10.87
CA VAL A 37 1.75 -22.29 -10.78
C VAL A 37 1.72 -23.51 -9.88
N LEU A 38 2.04 -24.68 -10.44
CA LEU A 38 2.40 -25.84 -9.65
C LEU A 38 3.92 -26.00 -9.61
N PRO A 39 4.48 -26.66 -8.58
CA PRO A 39 5.91 -26.93 -8.53
C PRO A 39 6.39 -27.76 -9.74
N ALA A 40 7.70 -27.71 -10.01
CA ALA A 40 8.29 -28.21 -11.27
C ALA A 40 8.14 -29.73 -11.52
N ASP A 41 7.80 -30.49 -10.47
CA ASP A 41 7.53 -31.93 -10.47
C ASP A 41 6.12 -32.28 -10.99
N TRP A 42 5.28 -31.27 -11.28
CA TRP A 42 3.97 -31.40 -11.90
C TRP A 42 4.01 -31.16 -13.41
N GLN A 43 3.28 -31.98 -14.15
CA GLN A 43 3.12 -31.85 -15.59
C GLN A 43 1.65 -31.62 -15.93
N LEU A 44 1.35 -30.59 -16.73
CA LEU A 44 0.03 -30.37 -17.29
C LEU A 44 -0.25 -31.50 -18.29
N VAL A 45 -1.33 -32.23 -18.07
CA VAL A 45 -1.68 -33.40 -18.89
C VAL A 45 -2.85 -33.13 -19.83
N ASP A 46 -3.74 -32.21 -19.44
CA ASP A 46 -4.99 -31.98 -20.16
C ASP A 46 -5.58 -30.62 -19.81
N THR A 47 -6.27 -30.02 -20.78
CA THR A 47 -6.96 -28.74 -20.68
C THR A 47 -8.30 -28.86 -21.40
N GLU A 48 -9.40 -28.60 -20.70
CA GLU A 48 -10.75 -28.62 -21.26
C GLU A 48 -11.38 -27.23 -21.11
N LEU A 49 -11.78 -26.63 -22.24
CA LEU A 49 -12.47 -25.34 -22.26
C LEU A 49 -13.89 -25.52 -22.78
N PHE A 50 -14.85 -25.07 -21.99
CA PHE A 50 -16.26 -25.00 -22.29
C PHE A 50 -16.73 -23.54 -22.26
N HIS A 51 -17.98 -23.31 -22.67
CA HIS A 51 -18.54 -21.96 -22.74
C HIS A 51 -18.59 -21.21 -21.39
N ASP A 52 -18.73 -21.94 -20.28
CA ASP A 52 -18.90 -21.43 -18.92
C ASP A 52 -17.88 -22.01 -17.92
N GLU A 53 -16.94 -22.82 -18.40
CA GLU A 53 -16.01 -23.56 -17.56
C GLU A 53 -14.65 -23.76 -18.24
N ALA A 54 -13.56 -23.60 -17.50
CA ALA A 54 -12.22 -23.98 -17.93
C ALA A 54 -11.61 -24.92 -16.90
N GLN A 55 -11.02 -26.03 -17.34
CA GLN A 55 -10.33 -26.99 -16.50
C GLN A 55 -8.91 -27.23 -16.99
N TRP A 56 -7.98 -27.30 -16.05
CA TRP A 56 -6.62 -27.74 -16.29
C TRP A 56 -6.31 -28.88 -15.33
N ARG A 57 -5.68 -29.94 -15.84
CA ARG A 57 -5.36 -31.15 -15.07
C ARG A 57 -3.87 -31.40 -15.10
N TRP A 58 -3.30 -31.69 -13.95
CA TRP A 58 -1.89 -32.02 -13.80
C TRP A 58 -1.69 -33.37 -13.14
N ARG A 59 -0.53 -33.96 -13.43
CA ARG A 59 -0.05 -35.18 -12.81
C ARG A 59 1.35 -34.98 -12.24
N HIS A 60 1.55 -35.52 -11.05
CA HIS A 60 2.85 -35.59 -10.39
C HIS A 60 3.52 -36.94 -10.67
N ALA A 61 4.86 -36.99 -10.67
CA ALA A 61 5.63 -38.21 -10.92
C ALA A 61 5.29 -39.36 -9.96
N SER A 62 5.00 -39.06 -8.69
CA SER A 62 4.56 -40.04 -7.67
C SER A 62 3.08 -40.44 -7.77
N GLY A 63 2.37 -40.03 -8.83
CA GLY A 63 0.97 -40.38 -9.05
C GLY A 63 -0.06 -39.43 -8.43
N GLY A 64 0.38 -38.34 -7.80
CA GLY A 64 -0.49 -37.23 -7.37
C GLY A 64 -1.22 -36.58 -8.54
N ARG A 65 -2.36 -35.95 -8.24
CA ARG A 65 -3.22 -35.28 -9.23
C ARG A 65 -3.58 -33.88 -8.76
N ALA A 66 -3.66 -32.94 -9.69
CA ALA A 66 -4.21 -31.62 -9.43
C ALA A 66 -5.22 -31.28 -10.51
N LEU A 67 -6.29 -30.62 -10.10
CA LEU A 67 -7.34 -30.07 -10.95
C LEU A 67 -7.53 -28.62 -10.58
N VAL A 68 -7.44 -27.74 -11.55
CA VAL A 68 -7.93 -26.37 -11.43
C VAL A 68 -9.12 -26.21 -12.34
N ARG A 69 -10.21 -25.69 -11.78
CA ARG A 69 -11.47 -25.45 -12.46
C ARG A 69 -11.90 -24.01 -12.22
N LEU A 70 -12.07 -23.26 -13.29
CA LEU A 70 -12.79 -21.99 -13.31
C LEU A 70 -14.21 -22.28 -13.80
N SER A 71 -15.24 -21.77 -13.12
CA SER A 71 -16.64 -21.91 -13.55
C SER A 71 -17.39 -20.59 -13.38
N CYS A 72 -18.15 -20.18 -14.39
CA CYS A 72 -18.86 -18.90 -14.46
C CYS A 72 -20.39 -19.04 -14.65
N GLY A 73 -20.96 -20.25 -14.49
CA GLY A 73 -22.40 -20.53 -14.58
C GLY A 73 -23.25 -19.97 -13.43
N GLY A 74 -23.02 -18.71 -13.05
CA GLY A 74 -23.65 -18.03 -11.90
C GLY A 74 -22.67 -17.05 -11.27
N GLN A 75 -22.07 -17.44 -10.15
CA GLN A 75 -20.97 -16.71 -9.52
C GLN A 75 -19.64 -17.30 -10.01
N PRO A 76 -18.67 -16.53 -10.53
CA PRO A 76 -17.40 -17.08 -10.95
C PRO A 76 -16.68 -17.72 -9.78
N THR A 77 -16.23 -18.95 -9.95
CA THR A 77 -15.52 -19.70 -8.92
C THR A 77 -14.24 -20.28 -9.50
N LEU A 78 -13.14 -20.13 -8.76
CA LEU A 78 -11.87 -20.79 -9.05
C LEU A 78 -11.64 -21.84 -7.97
N ARG A 79 -11.66 -23.10 -8.36
CA ARG A 79 -11.44 -24.24 -7.47
C ARG A 79 -10.16 -24.95 -7.85
N VAL A 80 -9.26 -25.07 -6.88
CA VAL A 80 -8.02 -25.84 -6.98
C VAL A 80 -8.11 -27.04 -6.05
N VAL A 81 -7.91 -28.23 -6.59
CA VAL A 81 -7.87 -29.49 -5.86
C VAL A 81 -6.55 -30.17 -6.12
N VAL A 82 -5.82 -30.53 -5.06
CA VAL A 82 -4.58 -31.31 -5.13
C VAL A 82 -4.74 -32.54 -4.26
N SER A 83 -4.47 -33.73 -4.79
CA SER A 83 -4.57 -35.01 -4.07
C SER A 83 -3.31 -35.84 -4.26
N ALA A 84 -2.94 -36.58 -3.21
CA ALA A 84 -1.85 -37.55 -3.30
C ALA A 84 -2.22 -38.77 -4.16
N GLY A 85 -1.20 -39.52 -4.55
CA GLY A 85 -1.37 -40.82 -5.21
C GLY A 85 -1.79 -41.90 -4.21
N PRO A 86 -2.18 -43.10 -4.68
CA PRO A 86 -2.71 -44.17 -3.84
C PRO A 86 -1.69 -44.86 -2.92
N ALA A 87 -0.38 -44.67 -3.14
CA ALA A 87 0.66 -45.44 -2.46
C ALA A 87 1.54 -44.63 -1.49
N ASP A 88 1.73 -43.33 -1.76
CA ASP A 88 2.74 -42.52 -1.06
C ASP A 88 2.18 -41.16 -0.62
N GLU A 89 2.75 -40.61 0.45
CA GLU A 89 2.58 -39.20 0.80
C GLU A 89 3.11 -38.32 -0.33
N LEU A 90 2.31 -37.32 -0.73
CA LEU A 90 2.77 -36.29 -1.63
C LEU A 90 3.47 -35.20 -0.80
N ARG A 91 4.78 -35.09 -0.97
CA ARG A 91 5.63 -34.03 -0.44
C ARG A 91 6.11 -33.17 -1.60
N SER A 92 5.28 -32.21 -1.98
CA SER A 92 5.59 -31.22 -3.01
C SER A 92 5.36 -29.82 -2.42
N GLY A 93 5.82 -28.78 -3.08
CA GLY A 93 5.44 -27.40 -2.69
C GLY A 93 3.92 -27.20 -2.81
N PRO A 94 3.33 -26.23 -2.10
CA PRO A 94 1.95 -25.85 -2.35
C PRO A 94 1.79 -25.34 -3.78
N ALA A 95 0.63 -25.58 -4.39
CA ALA A 95 0.25 -24.86 -5.62
C ALA A 95 0.10 -23.37 -5.29
N SER A 96 0.39 -22.49 -6.25
CA SER A 96 0.20 -21.05 -6.09
C SER A 96 -0.61 -20.44 -7.23
N ILE A 97 -1.32 -19.37 -6.90
CA ILE A 97 -1.98 -18.47 -7.82
C ILE A 97 -1.12 -17.22 -7.89
N ARG A 98 -0.71 -16.83 -9.09
CA ARG A 98 0.00 -15.59 -9.36
C ARG A 98 -0.97 -14.58 -9.95
N TRP A 99 -1.35 -13.59 -9.16
CA TRP A 99 -2.17 -12.47 -9.61
C TRP A 99 -1.26 -11.31 -10.02
N ARG A 100 -1.43 -10.82 -11.25
CA ARG A 100 -0.71 -9.67 -11.79
C ARG A 100 -1.70 -8.60 -12.15
N ALA A 101 -1.56 -7.41 -11.57
CA ALA A 101 -2.44 -6.29 -11.83
C ALA A 101 -1.65 -5.06 -12.26
N PRO A 102 -2.18 -4.26 -13.21
CA PRO A 102 -1.61 -2.96 -13.57
C PRO A 102 -1.87 -1.89 -12.50
N ALA A 103 -2.83 -2.13 -11.59
CA ALA A 103 -3.18 -1.24 -10.49
C ALA A 103 -2.69 -1.82 -9.14
N PRO A 104 -2.56 -0.98 -8.09
CA PRO A 104 -2.22 -1.46 -6.75
C PRO A 104 -3.20 -2.52 -6.25
N ILE A 105 -2.66 -3.64 -5.77
CA ILE A 105 -3.47 -4.78 -5.30
C ILE A 105 -3.84 -4.56 -3.83
N ARG A 106 -5.13 -4.70 -3.49
CA ARG A 106 -5.59 -4.83 -2.09
C ARG A 106 -5.93 -6.28 -1.81
N ALA A 107 -5.35 -6.85 -0.77
CA ALA A 107 -5.63 -8.22 -0.37
C ALA A 107 -5.58 -8.37 1.15
N TRP A 108 -6.23 -9.40 1.66
CA TRP A 108 -5.97 -9.99 2.96
C TRP A 108 -5.85 -11.49 2.76
N LEU A 109 -4.66 -12.05 2.94
CA LEU A 109 -4.41 -13.48 2.76
C LEU A 109 -4.29 -14.15 4.13
N GLY A 110 -5.33 -13.97 4.95
CA GLY A 110 -5.40 -14.38 6.34
C GLY A 110 -5.63 -15.87 6.52
N GLY A 111 -5.11 -16.75 5.67
CA GLY A 111 -5.27 -18.19 5.81
C GLY A 111 -6.66 -18.66 5.36
N SER A 112 -7.43 -19.21 6.30
CA SER A 112 -8.80 -19.72 6.06
C SER A 112 -9.81 -18.63 5.70
N HIS A 113 -9.50 -17.36 5.98
CA HIS A 113 -10.24 -16.20 5.50
C HIS A 113 -9.30 -15.39 4.64
N SER A 114 -9.56 -15.38 3.33
CA SER A 114 -8.76 -14.59 2.41
C SER A 114 -9.67 -13.83 1.45
N ILE A 115 -9.29 -12.60 1.16
CA ILE A 115 -10.00 -11.66 0.30
C ILE A 115 -8.97 -11.01 -0.62
N LEU A 116 -9.28 -10.92 -1.90
CA LEU A 116 -8.49 -10.23 -2.90
C LEU A 116 -9.40 -9.27 -3.66
N VAL A 117 -9.07 -7.98 -3.69
CA VAL A 117 -9.69 -7.03 -4.61
C VAL A 117 -9.05 -7.22 -5.97
N LEU A 118 -9.86 -7.66 -6.93
CA LEU A 118 -9.45 -7.80 -8.32
C LEU A 118 -9.53 -6.46 -9.04
N ASP A 119 -10.61 -5.71 -8.80
CA ASP A 119 -10.83 -4.39 -9.40
C ASP A 119 -11.61 -3.46 -8.47
N GLU A 120 -11.38 -2.16 -8.64
CA GLU A 120 -12.10 -1.08 -7.95
C GLU A 120 -12.35 0.04 -8.96
N ARG A 121 -13.55 0.04 -9.56
CA ARG A 121 -13.85 0.89 -10.71
C ARG A 121 -13.99 2.35 -10.31
N ALA A 122 -13.16 3.21 -10.90
CA ALA A 122 -13.21 4.66 -10.62
C ALA A 122 -14.57 5.29 -10.95
N ARG A 123 -15.25 4.82 -12.00
CA ARG A 123 -16.47 5.47 -12.48
C ARG A 123 -17.67 5.34 -11.53
N ASP A 124 -17.86 4.16 -10.95
CA ASP A 124 -19.06 3.81 -10.19
C ASP A 124 -18.75 3.18 -8.82
N ALA A 125 -17.48 3.16 -8.42
CA ALA A 125 -16.96 2.60 -7.18
C ALA A 125 -17.22 1.11 -6.95
N ARG A 126 -17.74 0.40 -7.96
CA ARG A 126 -17.98 -1.02 -7.81
C ARG A 126 -16.69 -1.78 -7.63
N VAL A 127 -16.73 -2.73 -6.72
CA VAL A 127 -15.59 -3.54 -6.33
C VAL A 127 -15.81 -4.96 -6.82
N LEU A 128 -14.85 -5.46 -7.61
CA LEU A 128 -14.75 -6.86 -7.95
C LEU A 128 -13.80 -7.52 -6.95
N ALA A 129 -14.30 -8.43 -6.13
CA ALA A 129 -13.52 -9.11 -5.11
C ALA A 129 -13.60 -10.63 -5.24
N ALA A 130 -12.48 -11.32 -5.05
CA ALA A 130 -12.42 -12.76 -4.86
C ALA A 130 -12.31 -13.07 -3.37
N THR A 131 -13.24 -13.89 -2.85
CA THR A 131 -13.21 -14.36 -1.46
C THR A 131 -12.94 -15.85 -1.41
N LEU A 132 -12.12 -16.27 -0.47
CA LEU A 132 -11.88 -17.67 -0.18
C LEU A 132 -13.10 -18.24 0.53
N THR A 133 -13.80 -19.17 -0.11
CA THR A 133 -15.00 -19.83 0.43
C THR A 133 -14.71 -21.24 0.95
N GLY A 134 -13.48 -21.72 0.77
CA GLY A 134 -13.04 -22.97 1.38
C GLY A 134 -11.55 -23.21 1.16
N GLY A 135 -10.89 -23.76 2.17
CA GLY A 135 -9.45 -24.06 2.14
C GLY A 135 -8.62 -23.12 3.00
N PHE A 136 -7.39 -22.90 2.57
CA PHE A 136 -6.42 -22.05 3.25
C PHE A 136 -5.55 -21.39 2.18
N ALA A 137 -5.32 -20.09 2.31
CA ALA A 137 -4.43 -19.35 1.43
C ALA A 137 -3.58 -18.37 2.22
N THR A 138 -2.30 -18.32 1.89
CA THR A 138 -1.35 -17.30 2.35
C THR A 138 -0.72 -16.65 1.13
N GLY A 139 -0.03 -15.53 1.26
CA GLY A 139 0.74 -15.06 0.12
C GLY A 139 1.80 -14.06 0.43
N SER A 140 2.51 -13.71 -0.63
CA SER A 140 3.70 -12.90 -0.62
C SER A 140 3.74 -12.06 -1.88
N TRP A 141 4.31 -10.87 -1.74
CA TRP A 141 4.55 -9.97 -2.86
C TRP A 141 5.79 -10.43 -3.63
N ARG A 142 5.75 -10.28 -4.96
CA ARG A 142 6.87 -10.54 -5.86
C ARG A 142 7.27 -9.24 -6.56
N ASP A 143 8.55 -8.90 -6.45
CA ASP A 143 9.18 -7.83 -7.23
C ASP A 143 9.57 -8.37 -8.61
N ASP A 144 8.58 -8.53 -9.49
CA ASP A 144 8.78 -8.99 -10.87
C ASP A 144 8.99 -7.81 -11.84
N ASP A 145 8.33 -6.66 -11.61
CA ASP A 145 8.32 -5.48 -12.50
C ASP A 145 7.98 -4.21 -11.68
N ALA A 146 8.60 -3.06 -11.99
CA ALA A 146 8.35 -1.78 -11.31
C ALA A 146 6.96 -1.16 -11.61
N THR A 147 6.29 -1.66 -12.66
CA THR A 147 5.01 -1.14 -13.16
C THR A 147 3.83 -2.09 -12.95
N ILE A 148 4.09 -3.37 -12.64
CA ILE A 148 3.06 -4.39 -12.45
C ILE A 148 3.26 -5.04 -11.10
N GLN A 149 2.26 -4.90 -10.22
CA GLN A 149 2.28 -5.61 -8.95
C GLN A 149 1.96 -7.08 -9.17
N THR A 150 2.79 -7.94 -8.59
CA THR A 150 2.58 -9.39 -8.61
C THR A 150 2.38 -9.90 -7.19
N LEU A 151 1.22 -10.49 -6.94
CA LEU A 151 0.89 -11.18 -5.70
C LEU A 151 0.92 -12.69 -5.95
N GLU A 152 1.75 -13.41 -5.20
CA GLU A 152 1.75 -14.87 -5.19
C GLU A 152 0.99 -15.39 -3.97
N ILE A 153 -0.08 -16.14 -4.25
CA ILE A 153 -1.00 -16.71 -3.28
C ILE A 153 -0.78 -18.22 -3.23
N GLU A 154 -0.17 -18.69 -2.16
CA GLU A 154 0.04 -20.12 -1.93
C GLU A 154 -1.22 -20.77 -1.37
N LEU A 155 -1.54 -21.95 -1.89
CA LEU A 155 -2.74 -22.69 -1.58
C LEU A 155 -2.42 -23.89 -0.68
N GLY A 156 -3.08 -23.96 0.46
CA GLY A 156 -2.87 -25.00 1.46
C GLY A 156 -1.86 -24.61 2.53
N ARG A 157 -1.76 -25.46 3.54
CA ARG A 157 -0.97 -25.20 4.75
C ARG A 157 0.49 -25.58 4.55
N ARG A 158 1.39 -24.88 5.25
CA ARG A 158 2.79 -25.27 5.39
C ARG A 158 3.02 -26.03 6.70
N PRO A 159 3.83 -27.10 6.74
CA PRO A 159 4.38 -27.81 5.57
C PRO A 159 3.27 -28.48 4.75
N PHE A 160 3.43 -28.51 3.42
CA PHE A 160 2.44 -29.10 2.52
C PHE A 160 2.74 -30.59 2.33
N THR A 161 2.03 -31.42 3.08
CA THR A 161 2.08 -32.89 2.96
C THR A 161 0.66 -33.42 2.85
N LEU A 162 0.40 -34.20 1.81
CA LEU A 162 -0.90 -34.85 1.61
C LEU A 162 -0.75 -36.36 1.70
N SER A 163 -1.55 -36.99 2.56
CA SER A 163 -1.69 -38.45 2.58
C SER A 163 -2.63 -38.92 1.45
N PRO A 164 -2.60 -40.21 1.06
CA PRO A 164 -3.48 -40.78 0.04
C PRO A 164 -4.99 -40.60 0.30
N THR A 165 -5.39 -40.37 1.55
CA THR A 165 -6.78 -40.15 1.96
C THR A 165 -7.17 -38.68 2.06
N GLN A 166 -6.23 -37.76 1.81
CA GLN A 166 -6.42 -36.33 1.93
C GLN A 166 -6.32 -35.62 0.58
N ALA A 167 -7.06 -34.52 0.45
CA ALA A 167 -6.93 -33.58 -0.64
C ALA A 167 -6.87 -32.16 -0.08
N ALA A 168 -5.96 -31.35 -0.61
CA ALA A 168 -5.99 -29.91 -0.42
C ALA A 168 -7.02 -29.34 -1.40
N VAL A 169 -8.02 -28.63 -0.87
CA VAL A 169 -9.02 -27.94 -1.68
C VAL A 169 -8.97 -26.46 -1.32
N CYS A 170 -8.84 -25.62 -2.33
CA CYS A 170 -8.93 -24.17 -2.22
C CYS A 170 -9.99 -23.68 -3.20
N THR A 171 -11.00 -22.98 -2.72
CA THR A 171 -12.10 -22.47 -3.55
C THR A 171 -12.26 -20.98 -3.33
N TRP A 172 -12.10 -20.22 -4.40
CA TRP A 172 -12.34 -18.78 -4.45
C TRP A 172 -13.62 -18.51 -5.21
N SER A 173 -14.39 -17.54 -4.74
CA SER A 173 -15.59 -17.09 -5.41
C SER A 173 -15.51 -15.58 -5.65
N VAL A 174 -15.81 -15.15 -6.87
CA VAL A 174 -15.76 -13.74 -7.27
C VAL A 174 -17.12 -13.10 -7.05
N ARG A 175 -17.14 -11.85 -6.58
CA ARG A 175 -18.35 -11.06 -6.34
C ARG A 175 -18.15 -9.64 -6.80
N GLU A 176 -19.24 -9.06 -7.28
CA GLU A 176 -19.34 -7.62 -7.50
C GLU A 176 -20.07 -7.01 -6.31
N LEU A 177 -19.52 -5.93 -5.78
CA LEU A 177 -19.98 -5.22 -4.60
C LEU A 177 -20.14 -3.74 -4.94
N ASP A 178 -21.05 -3.07 -4.23
CA ASP A 178 -21.34 -1.65 -4.51
C ASP A 178 -20.15 -0.73 -4.21
N ASN A 179 -19.32 -1.07 -3.21
CA ASN A 179 -18.16 -0.30 -2.79
C ASN A 179 -17.24 -1.08 -1.83
N LEU A 180 -16.13 -0.46 -1.41
CA LEU A 180 -15.21 -1.03 -0.41
C LEU A 180 -15.82 -1.22 0.99
N ALA A 181 -16.80 -0.40 1.38
CA ALA A 181 -17.50 -0.59 2.65
C ALA A 181 -18.31 -1.90 2.67
N ALA A 182 -18.96 -2.24 1.55
CA ALA A 182 -19.63 -3.53 1.38
C ALA A 182 -18.64 -4.70 1.43
N LEU A 183 -17.42 -4.52 0.93
CA LEU A 183 -16.34 -5.51 1.07
C LEU A 183 -15.91 -5.68 2.54
N ALA A 184 -15.78 -4.58 3.29
CA ALA A 184 -15.46 -4.64 4.71
C ALA A 184 -16.54 -5.40 5.50
N GLY A 185 -17.80 -5.33 5.07
CA GLY A 185 -18.89 -6.15 5.61
C GLY A 185 -18.76 -7.67 5.38
N LEU A 186 -17.83 -8.12 4.52
CA LEU A 186 -17.52 -9.55 4.35
C LEU A 186 -16.42 -10.05 5.31
N LEU A 187 -15.80 -9.15 6.07
CA LEU A 187 -14.77 -9.52 7.05
C LEU A 187 -15.42 -10.25 8.23
N PRO A 188 -14.71 -11.20 8.87
CA PRO A 188 -15.24 -11.91 10.02
C PRO A 188 -15.62 -10.97 11.16
N THR A 189 -16.74 -11.25 11.83
CA THR A 189 -17.25 -10.39 12.91
C THR A 189 -16.35 -10.31 14.14
N TRP A 190 -15.42 -11.25 14.29
CA TRP A 190 -14.39 -11.22 15.35
C TRP A 190 -13.23 -10.29 15.02
N MET A 191 -13.11 -9.83 13.77
CA MET A 191 -12.02 -8.96 13.35
C MET A 191 -12.12 -7.61 14.07
N PRO A 192 -11.01 -7.08 14.60
CA PRO A 192 -11.01 -5.76 15.22
C PRO A 192 -11.52 -4.66 14.27
N ALA A 193 -12.20 -3.66 14.84
CA ALA A 193 -12.67 -2.50 14.08
C ALA A 193 -11.52 -1.65 13.50
N SER A 194 -10.35 -1.69 14.15
CA SER A 194 -9.13 -1.04 13.70
C SER A 194 -7.97 -2.03 13.75
N VAL A 195 -7.13 -2.00 12.71
CA VAL A 195 -5.87 -2.73 12.67
C VAL A 195 -4.65 -1.86 13.03
N THR A 196 -4.92 -0.60 13.35
CA THR A 196 -3.94 0.38 13.84
C THR A 196 -4.41 0.99 15.18
N PRO A 197 -4.58 0.19 16.25
CA PRO A 197 -4.91 0.72 17.58
C PRO A 197 -3.83 1.68 18.10
N ALA A 198 -4.19 2.62 18.97
CA ALA A 198 -3.20 3.44 19.67
C ALA A 198 -2.34 2.60 20.64
N SER A 199 -1.10 3.01 20.87
CA SER A 199 -0.18 2.34 21.80
C SER A 199 -0.79 2.24 23.20
N GLY A 200 -0.88 1.03 23.74
CA GLY A 200 -1.53 0.75 25.02
C GLY A 200 -3.06 0.60 24.94
N GLU A 201 -3.69 0.84 23.79
CA GLU A 201 -5.11 0.53 23.57
C GLU A 201 -5.33 -0.99 23.54
N SER A 202 -6.44 -1.44 24.11
CA SER A 202 -6.84 -2.85 24.09
C SER A 202 -7.53 -3.19 22.78
N VAL A 203 -7.17 -4.34 22.21
CA VAL A 203 -7.85 -4.94 21.07
C VAL A 203 -8.42 -6.29 21.47
N ASP A 204 -9.72 -6.47 21.20
CA ASP A 204 -10.44 -7.68 21.58
C ASP A 204 -10.61 -8.61 20.38
N ILE A 205 -10.22 -9.88 20.55
CA ILE A 205 -10.51 -10.97 19.62
C ILE A 205 -11.61 -11.82 20.26
N ALA A 206 -12.86 -11.58 19.86
CA ALA A 206 -14.06 -12.19 20.43
C ALA A 206 -14.26 -13.65 19.94
N LEU A 207 -13.28 -14.51 20.22
CA LEU A 207 -13.25 -15.92 19.88
C LEU A 207 -12.84 -16.76 21.11
N PRO A 208 -13.77 -17.12 22.00
CA PRO A 208 -13.46 -17.82 23.25
C PRO A 208 -12.86 -19.22 23.03
N ASP A 209 -13.21 -19.88 21.92
CA ASP A 209 -12.72 -21.23 21.58
C ASP A 209 -11.44 -21.21 20.71
N ALA A 210 -10.90 -20.03 20.41
CA ALA A 210 -9.71 -19.90 19.58
C ALA A 210 -8.46 -19.63 20.43
N VAL A 211 -7.37 -20.29 20.06
CA VAL A 211 -6.04 -19.97 20.57
C VAL A 211 -5.47 -18.82 19.74
N VAL A 212 -5.13 -17.73 20.41
CA VAL A 212 -4.44 -16.58 19.82
C VAL A 212 -2.97 -16.62 20.23
N GLN A 213 -2.08 -16.85 19.25
CA GLN A 213 -0.64 -16.78 19.42
C GLN A 213 -0.16 -15.38 19.00
N THR A 214 0.60 -14.72 19.85
CA THR A 214 1.04 -13.33 19.65
C THR A 214 2.30 -13.01 20.45
N ASN A 215 3.00 -11.97 20.02
CA ASN A 215 4.07 -11.32 20.79
C ASN A 215 3.59 -10.06 21.56
N ALA A 216 2.29 -9.74 21.52
CA ALA A 216 1.66 -8.75 22.38
C ALA A 216 1.40 -9.32 23.79
N ARG A 217 1.07 -8.46 24.77
CA ARG A 217 0.54 -8.94 26.05
C ARG A 217 -0.90 -9.38 25.80
N ALA A 218 -1.22 -10.60 26.21
CA ALA A 218 -2.53 -11.19 26.02
C ALA A 218 -3.12 -11.63 27.36
N GLU A 219 -4.38 -11.27 27.60
CA GLU A 219 -5.21 -11.79 28.68
C GLU A 219 -6.38 -12.55 28.05
N VAL A 220 -6.68 -13.74 28.56
CA VAL A 220 -7.75 -14.59 28.03
C VAL A 220 -8.83 -14.73 29.10
N ASP A 221 -10.07 -14.45 28.71
CA ASP A 221 -11.24 -14.58 29.57
C ASP A 221 -12.36 -15.36 28.87
N GLU A 222 -13.56 -15.37 29.44
CA GLU A 222 -14.73 -16.06 28.88
C GLU A 222 -15.26 -15.43 27.57
N ARG A 223 -14.83 -14.20 27.23
CA ARG A 223 -15.27 -13.45 26.04
C ARG A 223 -14.29 -13.58 24.89
N GLY A 224 -13.02 -13.91 25.17
CA GLY A 224 -12.02 -14.16 24.16
C GLY A 224 -10.62 -13.76 24.61
N THR A 225 -9.83 -13.22 23.67
CA THR A 225 -8.48 -12.72 23.96
C THR A 225 -8.44 -11.20 23.89
N HIS A 226 -7.97 -10.58 24.96
CA HIS A 226 -7.69 -9.15 25.07
C HIS A 226 -6.20 -8.90 24.85
N LEU A 227 -5.87 -8.03 23.90
CA LEU A 227 -4.50 -7.75 23.47
C LEU A 227 -4.12 -6.31 23.78
N VAL A 228 -3.00 -6.12 24.46
CA VAL A 228 -2.40 -4.80 24.68
C VAL A 228 -0.94 -4.87 24.29
N ALA A 229 -0.47 -3.88 23.52
CA ALA A 229 0.94 -3.78 23.19
C ALA A 229 1.44 -2.33 23.25
N ASP A 230 2.74 -2.19 23.53
CA ASP A 230 3.48 -0.99 23.16
C ASP A 230 3.54 -0.87 21.63
N SER A 231 3.92 0.31 21.14
CA SER A 231 4.05 0.57 19.71
C SER A 231 4.75 -0.51 18.89
N GLY A 232 4.31 -0.63 17.64
CA GLY A 232 4.92 -1.44 16.60
C GLY A 232 4.01 -2.55 16.11
N PHE A 233 4.49 -3.24 15.07
CA PHE A 233 3.79 -4.34 14.44
C PHE A 233 3.76 -5.60 15.32
N ARG A 234 2.62 -6.28 15.35
CA ARG A 234 2.37 -7.55 16.03
C ARG A 234 1.66 -8.47 15.05
N GLN A 235 2.20 -9.67 14.86
CA GLN A 235 1.55 -10.71 14.07
C GLN A 235 0.78 -11.63 15.02
N LEU A 236 -0.50 -11.82 14.72
CA LEU A 236 -1.37 -12.74 15.42
C LEU A 236 -1.59 -13.98 14.57
N ARG A 237 -1.51 -15.16 15.18
CA ARG A 237 -2.02 -16.40 14.62
C ARG A 237 -3.20 -16.89 15.44
N ILE A 238 -4.35 -17.05 14.80
CA ILE A 238 -5.61 -17.37 15.44
C ILE A 238 -6.05 -18.76 14.97
N GLN A 239 -6.17 -19.72 15.89
CA GLN A 239 -6.49 -21.10 15.58
C GLN A 239 -7.66 -21.60 16.42
N GLY A 240 -8.71 -22.11 15.76
CA GLY A 240 -9.90 -22.63 16.43
C GLY A 240 -10.68 -23.57 15.52
N PRO A 241 -11.86 -24.06 15.94
CA PRO A 241 -12.70 -24.92 15.12
C PRO A 241 -13.06 -24.26 13.78
N GLY A 242 -12.53 -24.80 12.68
CA GLY A 242 -12.75 -24.24 11.33
C GLY A 242 -12.02 -22.92 11.06
N LEU A 243 -11.17 -22.45 11.97
CA LEU A 243 -10.46 -21.19 11.89
C LEU A 243 -8.94 -21.42 11.96
N ASP A 244 -8.23 -20.93 10.97
CA ASP A 244 -6.77 -20.82 11.00
C ASP A 244 -6.41 -19.56 10.22
N CYS A 245 -6.11 -18.49 10.95
CA CYS A 245 -5.91 -17.17 10.36
C CYS A 245 -4.65 -16.49 10.85
N GLU A 246 -4.12 -15.62 10.00
CA GLU A 246 -3.07 -14.67 10.35
C GLU A 246 -3.58 -13.25 10.19
N LEU A 247 -3.29 -12.42 11.20
CA LEU A 247 -3.69 -11.02 11.27
C LEU A 247 -2.51 -10.17 11.72
N GLY A 248 -2.19 -9.13 10.97
CA GLY A 248 -1.22 -8.11 11.39
C GLY A 248 -1.94 -6.96 12.07
N LEU A 249 -1.49 -6.59 13.26
CA LEU A 249 -1.94 -5.39 13.97
C LEU A 249 -0.74 -4.48 14.25
N THR A 250 -0.99 -3.19 14.20
CA THR A 250 0.03 -2.17 14.44
C THR A 250 -0.40 -1.28 15.59
N TRP A 251 0.29 -1.34 16.73
CA TRP A 251 0.05 -0.36 17.78
C TRP A 251 0.79 0.95 17.44
N ASP A 252 0.07 2.04 17.29
CA ASP A 252 0.63 3.31 16.86
C ASP A 252 0.94 4.24 18.05
N LYS A 253 2.14 4.83 18.06
CA LYS A 253 2.53 5.87 19.04
C LYS A 253 2.22 7.29 18.55
N GLY A 254 1.76 7.42 17.31
CA GLY A 254 1.60 8.68 16.60
C GLY A 254 2.90 9.13 15.95
N VAL A 255 2.79 9.62 14.71
CA VAL A 255 3.92 10.14 13.90
C VAL A 255 4.70 11.22 14.68
N ARG A 256 3.99 12.10 15.39
CA ARG A 256 4.56 13.21 16.18
C ARG A 256 5.55 12.76 17.26
N ALA A 257 5.26 11.66 17.96
CA ALA A 257 6.12 11.16 19.04
C ALA A 257 7.43 10.56 18.48
N GLY A 258 7.36 9.88 17.33
CA GLY A 258 8.53 9.36 16.62
C GLY A 258 9.42 10.49 16.07
N LEU A 259 8.79 11.52 15.51
CA LEU A 259 9.46 12.68 14.91
C LEU A 259 10.37 13.41 15.92
N GLY A 260 9.84 13.80 17.09
CA GLY A 260 10.62 14.54 18.09
C GLY A 260 11.84 13.74 18.58
N THR A 261 11.66 12.44 18.85
CA THR A 261 12.77 11.55 19.25
C THR A 261 13.85 11.47 18.16
N ARG A 262 13.43 11.35 16.89
CA ARG A 262 14.35 11.26 15.75
C ARG A 262 15.15 12.54 15.59
N ALA A 263 14.50 13.70 15.68
CA ALA A 263 15.17 14.97 15.48
C ALA A 263 16.14 15.34 16.60
N ILE A 264 15.82 15.02 17.87
CA ILE A 264 16.77 15.16 19.00
C ILE A 264 18.02 14.28 18.77
N ALA A 265 17.83 13.06 18.26
CA ALA A 265 18.95 12.18 17.93
C ALA A 265 19.83 12.77 16.81
N LEU A 266 19.23 13.40 15.78
CA LEU A 266 19.98 14.09 14.72
C LEU A 266 20.84 15.23 15.31
N LEU A 267 20.25 16.12 16.10
CA LEU A 267 20.96 17.27 16.69
C LEU A 267 22.13 16.87 17.60
N SER A 268 22.01 15.75 18.29
CA SER A 268 23.01 15.29 19.27
C SER A 268 24.17 14.49 18.67
N THR A 269 24.01 13.93 17.45
CA THR A 269 24.97 12.96 16.89
C THR A 269 25.52 13.33 15.52
N LEU A 270 24.86 14.23 14.80
CA LEU A 270 25.16 14.51 13.40
C LEU A 270 25.84 15.87 13.24
N ASP A 271 26.96 15.90 12.50
CA ASP A 271 27.51 17.15 11.98
C ASP A 271 26.53 17.72 10.92
N PRO A 272 26.02 18.96 11.09
CA PRO A 272 25.08 19.55 10.15
C PRO A 272 25.59 19.54 8.70
N ARG A 273 26.90 19.66 8.46
CA ARG A 273 27.47 19.71 7.09
C ARG A 273 27.40 18.37 6.36
N CYS A 274 27.19 17.29 7.10
CA CYS A 274 27.06 15.93 6.58
C CYS A 274 25.59 15.47 6.51
N ALA A 275 24.63 16.31 6.90
CA ALA A 275 23.22 15.95 6.92
C ALA A 275 22.66 15.80 5.50
N SER A 276 21.63 14.96 5.35
CA SER A 276 20.84 14.89 4.12
C SER A 276 19.72 15.94 4.12
N ALA A 277 19.18 16.27 2.94
CA ALA A 277 18.04 17.19 2.84
C ALA A 277 16.81 16.71 3.64
N ALA A 278 16.57 15.40 3.68
CA ALA A 278 15.52 14.82 4.51
C ALA A 278 15.74 15.09 6.00
N GLN A 279 16.97 14.96 6.50
CA GLN A 279 17.29 15.24 7.89
C GLN A 279 17.12 16.73 8.23
N VAL A 280 17.52 17.62 7.30
CA VAL A 280 17.31 19.06 7.42
C VAL A 280 15.82 19.39 7.46
N PHE A 281 15.03 18.79 6.56
CA PHE A 281 13.58 18.93 6.56
C PHE A 281 12.95 18.47 7.88
N LEU A 282 13.37 17.33 8.42
CA LEU A 282 12.87 16.84 9.70
C LEU A 282 13.20 17.81 10.83
N VAL A 283 14.41 18.38 10.90
CA VAL A 283 14.77 19.36 11.94
C VAL A 283 13.92 20.63 11.82
N ASP A 284 13.81 21.19 10.62
CA ASP A 284 13.00 22.39 10.33
C ASP A 284 11.52 22.18 10.69
N HIS A 285 10.92 21.09 10.19
CA HIS A 285 9.53 20.75 10.47
C HIS A 285 9.29 20.48 11.96
N THR A 286 10.18 19.76 12.64
CA THR A 286 10.06 19.50 14.08
C THR A 286 10.17 20.80 14.91
N GLN A 287 10.97 21.77 14.46
CA GLN A 287 11.03 23.10 15.07
C GLN A 287 9.73 23.88 14.85
N ALA A 288 9.17 23.85 13.64
CA ALA A 288 7.89 24.50 13.32
C ALA A 288 6.74 23.94 14.18
N GLU A 289 6.75 22.64 14.46
CA GLU A 289 5.81 21.96 15.36
C GLU A 289 6.04 22.24 16.87
N GLY A 290 7.06 23.02 17.22
CA GLY A 290 7.39 23.36 18.61
C GLY A 290 7.93 22.20 19.43
N LEU A 291 8.48 21.17 18.79
CA LEU A 291 9.00 19.96 19.43
C LEU A 291 10.52 20.00 19.69
N LEU A 292 11.21 21.02 19.18
CA LEU A 292 12.63 21.29 19.39
C LEU A 292 12.87 22.72 19.87
N SER A 293 13.99 22.94 20.55
CA SER A 293 14.47 24.29 20.84
C SER A 293 14.79 25.03 19.55
N ARG A 294 14.26 26.25 19.43
CA ARG A 294 14.51 27.13 18.28
C ARG A 294 16.00 27.39 18.07
N ASP A 295 16.74 27.67 19.14
CA ASP A 295 18.17 28.01 19.06
C ASP A 295 19.01 26.82 18.54
N GLU A 296 18.68 25.60 18.97
CA GLU A 296 19.39 24.39 18.55
C GLU A 296 19.11 24.06 17.08
N ALA A 297 17.84 24.16 16.67
CA ALA A 297 17.45 23.98 15.29
C ALA A 297 18.06 25.06 14.37
N GLU A 298 17.99 26.34 14.73
CA GLU A 298 18.58 27.42 13.94
C GLU A 298 20.10 27.28 13.78
N SER A 299 20.80 26.85 14.84
CA SER A 299 22.25 26.57 14.79
C SER A 299 22.56 25.43 13.81
N PHE A 300 21.79 24.34 13.86
CA PHE A 300 21.94 23.21 12.95
C PHE A 300 21.65 23.61 11.49
N LEU A 301 20.52 24.27 11.23
CA LEU A 301 20.12 24.72 9.89
C LEU A 301 21.15 25.68 9.29
N ARG A 302 21.67 26.61 10.09
CA ARG A 302 22.74 27.52 9.66
C ARG A 302 24.00 26.77 9.25
N GLY A 303 24.46 25.83 10.07
CA GLY A 303 25.65 25.04 9.77
C GLY A 303 25.51 24.22 8.48
N PHE A 304 24.31 23.71 8.19
CA PHE A 304 24.03 23.02 6.92
C PHE A 304 23.98 24.01 5.74
N PHE A 305 23.19 25.08 5.84
CA PHE A 305 22.90 25.96 4.70
C PHE A 305 24.09 26.84 4.29
N GLU A 306 24.95 27.24 5.23
CA GLU A 306 26.20 27.93 4.90
C GLU A 306 27.10 27.03 4.03
N ASP A 307 27.30 25.76 4.40
CA ASP A 307 28.10 24.81 3.60
C ASP A 307 27.42 24.47 2.26
N PHE A 308 26.10 24.24 2.28
CA PHE A 308 25.32 23.92 1.09
C PHE A 308 25.36 25.03 0.02
N LEU A 309 25.25 26.30 0.44
CA LEU A 309 25.31 27.44 -0.48
C LEU A 309 26.72 27.75 -0.95
N ASP A 310 27.75 27.47 -0.15
CA ASP A 310 29.15 27.56 -0.56
C ASP A 310 29.54 26.46 -1.56
N ARG A 311 28.89 25.29 -1.47
CA ARG A 311 29.19 24.11 -2.30
C ARG A 311 27.92 23.45 -2.83
N PRO A 312 27.16 24.13 -3.70
CA PRO A 312 25.91 23.59 -4.20
C PRO A 312 26.15 22.31 -4.99
N ALA A 313 25.39 21.27 -4.67
CA ALA A 313 25.43 20.01 -5.38
C ALA A 313 24.95 20.18 -6.84
N ARG A 314 25.49 19.37 -7.77
CA ARG A 314 25.03 19.36 -9.17
C ARG A 314 23.60 18.84 -9.34
N ARG A 315 23.09 18.13 -8.35
CA ARG A 315 21.72 17.63 -8.25
C ARG A 315 21.26 17.85 -6.82
N THR A 316 20.08 18.42 -6.70
CA THR A 316 19.54 18.80 -5.39
C THR A 316 18.32 17.97 -5.06
N ASP A 317 18.28 17.48 -3.83
CA ASP A 317 17.15 16.76 -3.28
C ASP A 317 15.96 17.72 -3.06
N PRO A 318 14.75 17.38 -3.52
CA PRO A 318 13.57 18.24 -3.38
C PRO A 318 13.25 18.66 -1.95
N LEU A 319 13.53 17.83 -0.94
CA LEU A 319 13.17 18.13 0.45
C LEU A 319 13.86 19.40 0.99
N ILE A 320 14.88 19.92 0.30
CA ILE A 320 15.59 21.12 0.74
C ILE A 320 14.82 22.43 0.50
N GLY A 321 13.87 22.45 -0.42
CA GLY A 321 13.19 23.67 -0.85
C GLY A 321 12.54 24.46 0.30
N PRO A 322 11.60 23.87 1.06
CA PRO A 322 10.92 24.56 2.15
C PRO A 322 11.85 25.00 3.29
N PRO A 323 12.73 24.13 3.84
CA PRO A 323 13.66 24.52 4.91
C PRO A 323 14.62 25.64 4.49
N LEU A 324 15.04 25.68 3.23
CA LEU A 324 15.87 26.76 2.70
C LEU A 324 15.16 28.12 2.80
N VAL A 325 13.88 28.16 2.38
CA VAL A 325 13.08 29.39 2.44
C VAL A 325 12.83 29.82 3.88
N HIS A 326 12.46 28.88 4.77
CA HIS A 326 12.31 29.19 6.20
C HIS A 326 13.58 29.76 6.81
N TRP A 327 14.72 29.10 6.60
CA TRP A 327 16.01 29.55 7.11
C TRP A 327 16.37 30.94 6.58
N MET A 328 16.17 31.19 5.28
CA MET A 328 16.43 32.48 4.64
C MET A 328 15.54 33.61 5.20
N LEU A 329 14.26 33.33 5.46
CA LEU A 329 13.33 34.29 6.07
C LEU A 329 13.67 34.57 7.54
N GLY A 330 14.14 33.58 8.28
CA GLY A 330 14.53 33.73 9.69
C GLY A 330 15.86 34.45 9.90
N SER A 331 16.79 34.33 8.95
CA SER A 331 18.13 34.91 9.03
C SER A 331 18.24 36.33 8.47
N SER A 332 17.25 36.82 7.73
CA SER A 332 17.25 38.15 7.10
C SER A 332 16.39 39.18 7.86
N GLN A 333 16.93 39.77 8.92
CA GLN A 333 16.47 41.09 9.39
C GLN A 333 16.87 42.23 8.43
N GLN A 334 17.65 41.95 7.38
CA GLN A 334 18.01 42.90 6.33
C GLN A 334 17.76 42.30 4.95
N GLU A 335 16.85 42.94 4.21
CA GLU A 335 16.57 42.80 2.77
C GLU A 335 16.01 41.44 2.30
N ILE A 336 14.76 41.19 2.69
CA ILE A 336 13.85 40.21 2.09
C ILE A 336 13.78 40.37 0.55
N ASP A 337 13.97 41.57 -0.01
CA ASP A 337 13.96 41.80 -1.47
C ASP A 337 15.31 41.54 -2.20
N SER A 338 16.27 40.84 -1.59
CA SER A 338 17.59 40.63 -2.22
C SER A 338 17.51 39.79 -3.50
N PRO A 339 17.93 40.32 -4.68
CA PRO A 339 18.00 39.55 -5.93
C PRO A 339 18.91 38.32 -5.84
N VAL A 340 19.85 38.32 -4.90
CA VAL A 340 20.75 37.20 -4.61
C VAL A 340 19.97 36.02 -4.05
N LEU A 341 19.03 36.29 -3.12
CA LEU A 341 18.19 35.27 -2.48
C LEU A 341 17.31 34.55 -3.51
N ALA A 342 16.60 35.33 -4.33
CA ALA A 342 15.79 34.82 -5.42
C ALA A 342 16.64 34.08 -6.48
N GLY A 343 17.90 34.47 -6.67
CA GLY A 343 18.85 33.78 -7.54
C GLY A 343 19.26 32.40 -7.01
N GLN A 344 19.55 32.30 -5.70
CA GLN A 344 19.92 31.04 -5.04
C GLN A 344 18.77 30.04 -5.03
N ILE A 345 17.56 30.47 -4.67
CA ILE A 345 16.37 29.62 -4.68
C ILE A 345 16.11 29.11 -6.11
N ARG A 346 16.18 29.98 -7.12
CA ARG A 346 16.08 29.57 -8.53
C ARG A 346 17.14 28.56 -8.95
N GLY A 347 18.39 28.75 -8.51
CA GLY A 347 19.49 27.82 -8.79
C GLY A 347 19.23 26.44 -8.20
N VAL A 348 18.74 26.38 -6.96
CA VAL A 348 18.37 25.14 -6.26
C VAL A 348 17.26 24.38 -7.00
N PHE A 349 16.16 25.07 -7.33
CA PHE A 349 15.04 24.44 -8.06
C PHE A 349 15.42 24.04 -9.49
N GLY A 350 16.27 24.82 -10.16
CA GLY A 350 16.78 24.48 -11.49
C GLY A 350 17.67 23.23 -11.50
N ALA A 351 18.20 22.79 -10.35
CA ALA A 351 19.04 21.61 -10.21
C ALA A 351 18.29 20.37 -9.69
N MET A 352 16.98 20.48 -9.41
CA MET A 352 16.16 19.35 -8.96
C MET A 352 15.82 18.39 -10.11
N ILE A 353 15.73 17.11 -9.80
CA ILE A 353 15.33 16.08 -10.78
C ILE A 353 13.81 16.19 -11.00
N PRO A 354 13.31 16.20 -12.25
CA PRO A 354 11.88 16.19 -12.53
C PRO A 354 11.15 15.01 -11.86
N GLY A 355 9.99 15.26 -11.25
CA GLY A 355 9.18 14.23 -10.61
C GLY A 355 8.20 14.77 -9.56
N VAL A 356 7.40 13.86 -9.01
CA VAL A 356 6.35 14.14 -8.02
C VAL A 356 6.88 14.88 -6.80
N THR A 357 7.98 14.39 -6.22
CA THR A 357 8.64 14.99 -5.05
C THR A 357 9.10 16.42 -5.31
N THR A 358 9.61 16.70 -6.50
CA THR A 358 10.03 18.04 -6.92
C THR A 358 8.85 18.99 -7.06
N GLN A 359 7.73 18.53 -7.60
CA GLN A 359 6.53 19.35 -7.72
C GLN A 359 5.88 19.62 -6.36
N LEU A 360 5.81 18.62 -5.47
CA LEU A 360 5.36 18.80 -4.09
C LEU A 360 6.25 19.81 -3.33
N SER A 361 7.57 19.67 -3.44
CA SER A 361 8.51 20.63 -2.86
C SER A 361 8.32 22.05 -3.41
N TRP A 362 8.17 22.17 -4.74
CA TRP A 362 7.90 23.45 -5.40
C TRP A 362 6.62 24.10 -4.88
N LEU A 363 5.53 23.33 -4.70
CA LEU A 363 4.28 23.84 -4.13
C LEU A 363 4.48 24.41 -2.72
N SER A 364 5.12 23.66 -1.82
CA SER A 364 5.38 24.13 -0.45
C SER A 364 6.25 25.38 -0.46
N THR A 365 7.33 25.40 -1.24
CA THR A 365 8.21 26.56 -1.36
C THR A 365 7.48 27.77 -1.93
N MET A 366 6.68 27.62 -2.99
CA MET A 366 5.89 28.71 -3.55
C MET A 366 4.86 29.24 -2.56
N THR A 367 4.20 28.36 -1.79
CA THR A 367 3.28 28.77 -0.72
C THR A 367 3.99 29.60 0.35
N LEU A 368 5.18 29.19 0.78
CA LEU A 368 5.99 29.94 1.77
C LEU A 368 6.48 31.29 1.22
N LEU A 369 6.91 31.33 -0.04
CA LEU A 369 7.32 32.57 -0.70
C LEU A 369 6.15 33.55 -0.85
N ASN A 370 4.98 33.05 -1.26
CA ASN A 370 3.78 33.86 -1.38
C ASN A 370 3.32 34.39 -0.02
N ALA A 371 3.34 33.55 1.03
CA ALA A 371 2.95 33.94 2.38
C ALA A 371 3.90 34.98 3.00
N SER A 372 5.18 34.96 2.63
CA SER A 372 6.18 35.94 3.07
C SER A 372 6.19 37.23 2.25
N GLY A 373 5.40 37.33 1.18
CA GLY A 373 5.36 38.49 0.28
C GLY A 373 6.58 38.59 -0.66
N LEU A 374 7.43 37.56 -0.69
CA LEU A 374 8.59 37.47 -1.57
C LEU A 374 8.16 37.22 -3.02
N ARG A 375 8.49 38.17 -3.90
CA ARG A 375 8.27 37.99 -5.35
C ARG A 375 9.40 37.17 -5.97
N CYS A 376 9.32 35.85 -5.83
CA CYS A 376 10.21 34.92 -6.52
C CYS A 376 9.39 34.05 -7.48
N GLU A 377 9.56 34.27 -8.78
CA GLU A 377 8.97 33.40 -9.80
C GLU A 377 9.87 32.19 -10.01
N LEU A 378 9.43 31.03 -9.52
CA LEU A 378 10.05 29.73 -9.79
C LEU A 378 9.28 29.05 -10.91
N PRO A 379 9.93 28.62 -12.01
CA PRO A 379 9.26 27.88 -13.05
C PRO A 379 8.71 26.57 -12.48
N MET A 380 7.50 26.18 -12.91
CA MET A 380 6.94 24.88 -12.54
C MET A 380 7.88 23.76 -13.03
N PRO A 381 8.20 22.77 -12.18
CA PRO A 381 9.08 21.67 -12.56
C PRO A 381 8.57 20.90 -13.77
N ALA A 382 9.49 20.26 -14.50
CA ALA A 382 9.12 19.40 -15.61
C ALA A 382 8.37 18.15 -15.11
N ARG A 383 7.40 17.70 -15.92
CA ARG A 383 6.59 16.51 -15.63
C ARG A 383 7.38 15.22 -15.83
N ALA A 384 7.18 14.25 -14.95
CA ALA A 384 7.64 12.87 -15.12
C ALA A 384 6.48 11.96 -15.55
N ALA A 385 6.79 10.86 -16.24
CA ALA A 385 5.81 9.82 -16.54
C ALA A 385 5.62 8.93 -15.30
N ASP A 386 4.68 9.30 -14.43
CA ASP A 386 4.37 8.61 -13.18
C ASP A 386 2.87 8.74 -12.87
N PRO A 387 2.14 7.66 -12.52
CA PRO A 387 0.73 7.76 -12.13
C PRO A 387 0.45 8.72 -10.96
N LEU A 388 1.38 8.86 -10.01
CA LEU A 388 1.24 9.83 -8.92
C LEU A 388 1.40 11.28 -9.42
N GLN A 389 2.19 11.49 -10.48
CA GLN A 389 2.30 12.80 -11.12
C GLN A 389 0.99 13.18 -11.81
N ASP A 390 0.35 12.21 -12.45
CA ASP A 390 -0.92 12.41 -13.13
C ASP A 390 -2.04 12.79 -12.15
N ALA A 391 -2.08 12.15 -10.98
CA ALA A 391 -2.99 12.51 -9.89
C ALA A 391 -2.68 13.89 -9.30
N LEU A 392 -1.40 14.24 -9.12
CA LEU A 392 -1.01 15.56 -8.62
C LEU A 392 -1.40 16.67 -9.59
N ASP A 393 -1.17 16.50 -10.90
CA ASP A 393 -1.56 17.47 -11.92
C ASP A 393 -3.08 17.68 -11.97
N GLU A 394 -3.85 16.62 -11.69
CA GLU A 394 -5.29 16.71 -11.54
C GLU A 394 -5.73 17.59 -10.38
N VAL A 395 -5.12 17.40 -9.20
CA VAL A 395 -5.41 18.18 -7.99
C VAL A 395 -5.06 19.65 -8.20
N LEU A 396 -3.98 19.94 -8.93
CA LEU A 396 -3.51 21.31 -9.15
C LEU A 396 -4.17 22.01 -10.36
N GLY A 397 -5.08 21.33 -11.07
CA GLY A 397 -5.73 21.90 -12.26
C GLY A 397 -4.82 22.01 -13.49
N GLY A 398 -3.70 21.29 -13.51
CA GLY A 398 -2.79 21.21 -14.67
C GLY A 398 -3.37 20.41 -15.85
N ARG A 399 -4.50 19.72 -15.64
CA ARG A 399 -5.22 18.93 -16.63
C ARG A 399 -6.73 18.89 -16.33
N PRO A 400 -7.59 18.46 -17.27
CA PRO A 400 -9.01 18.26 -17.01
C PRO A 400 -9.22 17.24 -15.88
N PHE A 401 -10.08 17.59 -14.93
CA PHE A 401 -10.43 16.73 -13.81
C PHE A 401 -11.37 15.60 -14.27
N THR A 402 -10.99 14.34 -14.03
CA THR A 402 -11.79 13.13 -14.33
C THR A 402 -12.15 12.33 -13.07
N GLY A 403 -11.43 12.56 -11.97
CA GLY A 403 -11.46 11.82 -10.71
C GLY A 403 -10.79 10.44 -10.77
N GLU A 404 -10.28 9.99 -11.92
CA GLU A 404 -9.81 8.61 -12.10
C GLU A 404 -8.42 8.37 -11.49
N ASP A 405 -7.46 9.27 -11.72
CA ASP A 405 -6.09 9.05 -11.23
C ASP A 405 -5.97 9.34 -9.74
N LEU A 406 -6.72 10.32 -9.25
CA LEU A 406 -6.87 10.53 -7.81
C LEU A 406 -7.53 9.32 -7.13
N TRP A 407 -8.55 8.72 -7.76
CA TRP A 407 -9.16 7.48 -7.26
C TRP A 407 -8.16 6.31 -7.21
N GLN A 408 -7.41 6.09 -8.30
CA GLN A 408 -6.38 5.06 -8.35
C GLN A 408 -5.31 5.26 -7.26
N THR A 409 -5.02 6.52 -6.92
CA THR A 409 -4.07 6.87 -5.85
C THR A 409 -4.54 6.35 -4.47
N THR A 410 -5.86 6.28 -4.22
CA THR A 410 -6.38 5.65 -2.99
C THR A 410 -6.01 4.18 -2.86
N GLY A 411 -5.73 3.51 -3.98
CA GLY A 411 -5.19 2.17 -4.06
C GLY A 411 -3.85 2.01 -3.36
N TRP A 412 -3.17 3.10 -2.99
CA TRP A 412 -1.96 3.10 -2.17
C TRP A 412 -2.22 3.22 -0.66
N LEU A 413 -3.38 3.71 -0.22
CA LEU A 413 -3.70 3.87 1.20
C LEU A 413 -3.90 2.54 1.92
N HIS A 414 -3.53 2.47 3.20
CA HIS A 414 -3.90 1.36 4.08
C HIS A 414 -5.43 1.26 4.11
N GLY A 415 -5.95 0.24 3.42
CA GLY A 415 -7.39 0.07 3.21
C GLY A 415 -8.07 -0.61 4.40
N PRO A 416 -9.36 -0.93 4.30
CA PRO A 416 -10.07 -1.67 5.33
C PRO A 416 -9.59 -3.12 5.49
N LEU A 417 -8.76 -3.62 4.56
CA LEU A 417 -8.23 -4.98 4.60
C LEU A 417 -6.90 -5.02 5.39
N PRO A 418 -6.76 -5.94 6.37
CA PRO A 418 -5.72 -5.84 7.40
C PRO A 418 -4.36 -6.43 7.01
N TRP A 419 -3.93 -6.29 5.74
CA TRP A 419 -2.70 -6.92 5.26
C TRP A 419 -1.55 -5.94 5.06
N PRO A 420 -0.30 -6.32 5.38
CA PRO A 420 0.84 -5.49 5.09
C PRO A 420 1.08 -5.34 3.58
N ARG A 421 1.30 -4.09 3.15
CA ARG A 421 1.80 -3.76 1.82
C ARG A 421 3.27 -4.13 1.69
N PRO A 422 3.78 -4.36 0.45
CA PRO A 422 5.19 -4.66 0.24
C PRO A 422 6.06 -3.47 0.68
N ALA A 423 7.21 -3.78 1.30
CA ALA A 423 8.13 -2.76 1.82
C ALA A 423 8.69 -1.84 0.72
N GLY A 424 8.79 -2.31 -0.53
CA GLY A 424 9.28 -1.53 -1.68
C GLY A 424 8.37 -0.39 -2.14
N GLU A 425 7.12 -0.35 -1.67
CA GLU A 425 6.10 0.61 -2.11
C GLU A 425 5.79 1.69 -1.06
N ARG A 426 6.60 1.76 0.01
CA ARG A 426 6.41 2.70 1.11
C ARG A 426 6.49 4.15 0.65
N MET A 427 7.53 4.53 -0.10
CA MET A 427 7.65 5.90 -0.61
C MET A 427 6.46 6.31 -1.47
N ARG A 428 6.00 5.45 -2.40
CA ARG A 428 4.79 5.72 -3.19
C ARG A 428 3.55 5.87 -2.32
N THR A 429 3.42 5.07 -1.26
CA THR A 429 2.32 5.21 -0.29
C THR A 429 2.39 6.54 0.47
N VAL A 430 3.59 6.96 0.88
CA VAL A 430 3.81 8.25 1.53
C VAL A 430 3.41 9.41 0.60
N LEU A 431 3.86 9.37 -0.66
CA LEU A 431 3.53 10.39 -1.66
C LEU A 431 2.04 10.39 -2.01
N ALA A 432 1.40 9.21 -2.03
CA ALA A 432 -0.04 9.11 -2.20
C ALA A 432 -0.80 9.79 -1.05
N CYS A 433 -0.35 9.62 0.21
CA CYS A 433 -0.91 10.35 1.35
C CYS A 433 -0.78 11.87 1.15
N ALA A 434 0.39 12.36 0.71
CA ALA A 434 0.62 13.78 0.45
C ALA A 434 -0.32 14.35 -0.63
N ILE A 435 -0.44 13.65 -1.78
CA ILE A 435 -1.31 14.07 -2.89
C ILE A 435 -2.79 14.06 -2.47
N LEU A 436 -3.22 13.01 -1.76
CA LEU A 436 -4.62 12.90 -1.32
C LEU A 436 -4.95 13.91 -0.21
N SER A 437 -3.99 14.30 0.63
CA SER A 437 -4.15 15.42 1.56
C SER A 437 -4.38 16.74 0.82
N LEU A 438 -3.59 17.03 -0.22
CA LEU A 438 -3.76 18.24 -1.03
C LEU A 438 -5.13 18.30 -1.73
N ALA A 439 -5.70 17.15 -2.09
CA ALA A 439 -6.99 17.11 -2.75
C ALA A 439 -8.12 17.70 -1.89
N ALA A 440 -8.05 17.58 -0.57
CA ALA A 440 -9.03 18.17 0.33
C ALA A 440 -9.11 19.70 0.19
N ASP A 441 -7.96 20.35 0.03
CA ASP A 441 -7.85 21.81 -0.06
C ASP A 441 -8.02 22.35 -1.48
N HIS A 442 -7.47 21.65 -2.47
CA HIS A 442 -7.38 22.14 -3.85
C HIS A 442 -8.45 21.55 -4.78
N ALA A 443 -9.06 20.43 -4.42
CA ALA A 443 -10.08 19.75 -5.20
C ALA A 443 -11.19 19.15 -4.31
N PRO A 444 -11.91 19.96 -3.51
CA PRO A 444 -12.84 19.44 -2.48
C PRO A 444 -13.96 18.56 -3.05
N GLN A 445 -14.46 18.85 -4.26
CA GLN A 445 -15.45 18.01 -4.94
C GLN A 445 -14.91 16.60 -5.26
N ALA A 446 -13.61 16.50 -5.54
CA ALA A 446 -12.92 15.24 -5.76
C ALA A 446 -12.81 14.45 -4.47
N ALA A 447 -12.39 15.12 -3.39
CA ALA A 447 -12.30 14.52 -2.06
C ALA A 447 -13.67 14.00 -1.61
N ASP A 448 -14.73 14.81 -1.71
CA ASP A 448 -16.10 14.41 -1.40
C ASP A 448 -16.55 13.18 -2.22
N SER A 449 -16.24 13.17 -3.52
CA SER A 449 -16.55 12.02 -4.37
C SER A 449 -15.78 10.77 -3.94
N ILE A 450 -14.52 10.90 -3.54
CA ILE A 450 -13.72 9.78 -3.04
C ILE A 450 -14.33 9.26 -1.73
N GLU A 451 -14.67 10.13 -0.79
CA GLU A 451 -15.26 9.75 0.49
C GLU A 451 -16.59 9.01 0.32
N GLN A 452 -17.47 9.50 -0.55
CA GLN A 452 -18.74 8.84 -0.87
C GLN A 452 -18.53 7.42 -1.41
N ARG A 453 -17.52 7.24 -2.26
CA ARG A 453 -17.19 5.95 -2.87
C ARG A 453 -16.49 5.00 -1.90
N LEU A 454 -15.61 5.50 -1.04
CA LEU A 454 -14.94 4.72 0.01
C LEU A 454 -15.91 4.33 1.13
N GLY A 455 -16.93 5.16 1.40
CA GLY A 455 -17.83 5.01 2.54
C GLY A 455 -17.17 5.39 3.87
N ALA A 456 -16.07 6.14 3.83
CA ALA A 456 -15.31 6.59 4.99
C ALA A 456 -14.63 7.95 4.71
N PRO A 457 -14.36 8.77 5.74
CA PRO A 457 -13.61 10.01 5.57
C PRO A 457 -12.19 9.74 5.05
N LEU A 458 -11.79 10.47 4.01
CA LEU A 458 -10.49 10.31 3.34
C LEU A 458 -9.36 10.69 4.30
N GLY A 459 -9.55 11.76 5.08
CA GLY A 459 -8.59 12.18 6.10
C GLY A 459 -8.31 11.09 7.14
N GLN A 460 -9.34 10.35 7.57
CA GLN A 460 -9.17 9.25 8.53
C GLN A 460 -8.34 8.11 7.93
N LEU A 461 -8.57 7.75 6.67
CA LEU A 461 -7.79 6.72 5.97
C LEU A 461 -6.34 7.14 5.75
N ILE A 462 -6.10 8.42 5.43
CA ILE A 462 -4.75 8.97 5.33
C ILE A 462 -4.03 8.85 6.68
N GLU A 463 -4.65 9.28 7.78
CA GLU A 463 -4.05 9.19 9.11
C GLU A 463 -3.79 7.74 9.56
N HIS A 464 -4.73 6.82 9.32
CA HIS A 464 -4.48 5.40 9.58
C HIS A 464 -3.32 4.84 8.74
N THR A 465 -3.20 5.28 7.48
CA THR A 465 -2.09 4.90 6.61
C THR A 465 -0.76 5.44 7.14
N ARG A 466 -0.75 6.69 7.63
CA ARG A 466 0.45 7.31 8.22
C ARG A 466 0.88 6.60 9.50
N ALA A 467 -0.07 6.34 10.40
CA ALA A 467 0.14 5.54 11.61
C ALA A 467 0.72 4.16 11.29
N TRP A 468 0.12 3.48 10.29
CA TRP A 468 0.61 2.18 9.82
C TRP A 468 2.06 2.26 9.34
N LEU A 469 2.40 3.22 8.48
CA LEU A 469 3.76 3.43 7.98
C LEU A 469 4.75 3.74 9.10
N ALA A 470 4.40 4.63 10.03
CA ALA A 470 5.24 5.07 11.14
C ALA A 470 5.52 3.98 12.19
N SER A 471 4.73 2.91 12.20
CA SER A 471 4.96 1.76 13.09
C SER A 471 6.13 0.87 12.69
N GLY A 472 6.55 0.93 11.42
CA GLY A 472 7.71 0.23 10.90
C GLY A 472 8.96 1.11 10.93
N PRO A 473 10.16 0.52 10.70
CA PRO A 473 11.35 1.32 10.48
C PRO A 473 11.19 2.13 9.18
N LEU A 474 11.19 3.46 9.29
CA LEU A 474 11.21 4.38 8.15
C LEU A 474 12.62 4.95 7.97
N SER A 475 13.02 5.14 6.72
CA SER A 475 14.14 6.01 6.37
C SER A 475 13.80 7.47 6.68
N ASP A 476 14.82 8.32 6.80
CA ASP A 476 14.60 9.76 7.03
C ASP A 476 13.82 10.41 5.88
N GLU A 477 14.03 9.94 4.65
CA GLU A 477 13.32 10.44 3.46
C GLU A 477 11.82 10.06 3.50
N GLU A 478 11.50 8.79 3.80
CA GLU A 478 10.11 8.36 3.95
C GLU A 478 9.41 9.11 5.08
N LEU A 479 10.08 9.32 6.22
CA LEU A 479 9.53 10.08 7.34
C LEU A 479 9.32 11.56 6.98
N ALA A 480 10.26 12.18 6.27
CA ALA A 480 10.16 13.58 5.85
C ALA A 480 8.95 13.80 4.93
N TRP A 481 8.75 12.93 3.94
CA TRP A 481 7.56 12.99 3.09
C TRP A 481 6.27 12.61 3.83
N LEU A 482 6.35 11.78 4.88
CA LEU A 482 5.18 11.40 5.69
C LEU A 482 4.62 12.57 6.48
N VAL A 483 5.49 13.46 6.97
CA VAL A 483 5.14 14.66 7.74
C VAL A 483 5.02 15.92 6.88
N TRP A 484 5.24 15.82 5.57
CA TRP A 484 5.22 16.97 4.66
C TRP A 484 3.85 17.63 4.51
N SER A 485 2.80 16.81 4.56
CA SER A 485 1.41 17.08 4.17
C SER A 485 0.58 17.82 5.21
#